data_AF-A0A8T1RX49-F1
#
_entry.id   AF-A0A8T1RX49-F1
#
_cell.length_a   1.000
_cell.length_b   1.000
_cell.length_c   1.000
_cell.angle_alpha   90.00
_cell.angle_beta   90.00
_cell.angle_gamma   90.00
#
_symmetry.space_group_name_H-M   'P 1'
#
loop_
_entity.id
_entity.type
_entity.pdbx_description
1 polymer ?
#
loop_
_entity_poly.entity_id
_entity_poly.type
_entity_poly.pdbx_seq_one_letter_code
_entity_poly.pdbx_strand_id
1 'polypeptide(L)'
;PPLPRTGCWCVSFESNFLCAACDRRWEEHETFFETAETRRKGGRPYGEAYLPFAEMPELRNTILTGHPGHSSAPQAPLGELPAPSSRALPFPSPGLRSPAKQSGKKA
;
A
#
# COMPACT_ATOMS: atom_id res chain seq x y z
N PRO A 1 -30.86 3.91 -30.31
CA PRO A 1 -31.55 3.29 -29.14
C PRO A 1 -30.67 3.47 -27.90
N PRO A 2 -31.20 3.86 -26.73
CA PRO A 2 -30.37 4.00 -25.54
C PRO A 2 -30.02 2.61 -24.99
N LEU A 3 -28.73 2.37 -24.74
CA LEU A 3 -28.25 1.09 -24.20
C LEU A 3 -28.68 0.93 -22.72
N PRO A 4 -28.92 -0.30 -22.23
CA PRO A 4 -29.30 -0.53 -20.85
C PRO A 4 -28.20 -0.02 -19.91
N ARG A 5 -28.58 0.70 -18.85
CA ARG A 5 -27.69 0.99 -17.71
C ARG A 5 -27.49 -0.28 -16.88
N THR A 6 -27.01 -1.36 -17.47
CA THR A 6 -26.43 -2.47 -16.71
C THR A 6 -25.14 -1.90 -16.10
N GLY A 7 -25.12 -1.81 -14.77
CA GLY A 7 -24.10 -1.08 -14.00
C GLY A 7 -22.66 -1.44 -14.35
N CYS A 8 -21.72 -0.56 -13.99
CA CYS A 8 -20.30 -0.83 -14.18
C CYS A 8 -19.89 -2.12 -13.47
N TRP A 9 -19.15 -2.99 -14.16
CA TRP A 9 -18.48 -4.16 -13.59
C TRP A 9 -17.31 -3.80 -12.64
N CYS A 10 -17.18 -2.52 -12.29
CA CYS A 10 -16.20 -1.97 -11.34
C CYS A 10 -16.22 -2.71 -9.98
N VAL A 11 -17.35 -3.33 -9.61
CA VAL A 11 -17.50 -4.12 -8.37
C VAL A 11 -16.68 -5.41 -8.34
N SER A 12 -16.15 -5.85 -9.48
CA SER A 12 -15.33 -7.07 -9.61
C SER A 12 -13.92 -6.74 -10.08
N PHE A 13 -13.40 -5.58 -9.71
CA PHE A 13 -12.01 -5.24 -10.00
C PHE A 13 -11.06 -6.19 -9.26
N GLU A 14 -10.46 -7.13 -9.99
CA GLU A 14 -9.27 -7.84 -9.58
C GLU A 14 -8.04 -7.03 -10.02
N SER A 15 -7.19 -6.70 -9.07
CA SER A 15 -6.00 -5.94 -9.33
C SER A 15 -4.87 -6.83 -9.86
N ASN A 16 -4.02 -6.29 -10.74
CA ASN A 16 -2.78 -6.97 -11.15
C ASN A 16 -1.62 -6.64 -10.20
N PHE A 17 -1.91 -6.23 -8.96
CA PHE A 17 -0.88 -5.94 -7.97
C PHE A 17 -0.41 -7.27 -7.37
N LEU A 18 0.88 -7.56 -7.60
CA LEU A 18 1.54 -8.77 -7.10
C LEU A 18 2.37 -8.43 -5.86
N CYS A 19 2.37 -9.34 -4.89
CA CYS A 19 3.21 -9.24 -3.71
C CYS A 19 4.68 -9.46 -4.08
N ALA A 20 5.56 -8.49 -3.77
CA ALA A 20 6.99 -8.58 -4.09
C ALA A 20 7.73 -9.76 -3.42
N ALA A 21 7.14 -10.38 -2.39
CA ALA A 21 7.75 -11.51 -1.69
C ALA A 21 7.35 -12.88 -2.24
N CYS A 22 6.17 -13.01 -2.85
CA CYS A 22 5.61 -14.31 -3.24
C CYS A 22 4.88 -14.34 -4.59
N ASP A 23 4.82 -13.21 -5.30
CA ASP A 23 4.21 -13.01 -6.63
C ASP A 23 2.71 -13.38 -6.74
N ARG A 24 2.02 -13.56 -5.62
CA ARG A 24 0.56 -13.77 -5.59
C ARG A 24 -0.21 -12.46 -5.58
N ARG A 25 -1.49 -12.53 -5.96
CA ARG A 25 -2.36 -11.35 -6.03
C ARG A 25 -2.67 -10.80 -4.64
N TRP A 26 -2.96 -9.50 -4.57
CA TRP A 26 -3.36 -8.84 -3.32
C TRP A 26 -4.56 -9.51 -2.65
N GLU A 27 -5.55 -9.92 -3.43
CA GLU A 27 -6.79 -10.53 -2.96
C GLU A 27 -6.58 -11.89 -2.26
N GLU A 28 -5.42 -12.53 -2.48
CA GLU A 28 -5.01 -13.77 -1.81
C GLU A 28 -4.30 -13.51 -0.47
N HIS A 29 -4.05 -12.24 -0.11
CA HIS A 29 -3.40 -11.86 1.12
C HIS A 29 -4.40 -11.23 2.11
N GLU A 30 -4.23 -11.56 3.38
CA GLU A 30 -4.90 -10.87 4.46
C GLU A 30 -3.98 -9.77 5.02
N THR A 31 -4.52 -8.57 5.20
CA THR A 31 -3.81 -7.50 5.90
C THR A 31 -3.96 -7.67 7.40
N PHE A 32 -2.85 -7.97 8.07
CA PHE A 32 -2.81 -7.99 9.52
C PHE A 32 -2.34 -6.64 10.06
N PHE A 33 -3.16 -6.00 10.89
CA PHE A 33 -2.77 -4.81 11.64
C PHE A 33 -2.43 -5.22 13.07
N GLU A 34 -1.16 -5.11 13.43
CA GLU A 34 -0.73 -5.33 14.80
C GLU A 34 -0.98 -4.07 15.64
N THR A 35 -1.56 -4.24 16.83
CA THR A 35 -1.78 -3.16 17.80
C THR A 35 -0.73 -3.18 18.90
N ALA A 36 -0.63 -2.09 19.66
CA ALA A 36 0.23 -2.05 20.84
C ALA A 36 -0.17 -3.12 21.88
N GLU A 37 -1.46 -3.42 22.02
CA GLU A 37 -1.94 -4.44 22.94
C GLU A 37 -1.56 -5.86 22.50
N THR A 38 -1.67 -6.16 21.20
CA THR A 38 -1.24 -7.47 20.67
C THR A 38 0.27 -7.66 20.83
N ARG A 39 1.07 -6.60 20.64
CA ARG A 39 2.52 -6.64 20.94
C ARG A 39 2.80 -6.88 22.42
N ARG A 40 2.11 -6.15 23.31
CA ARG A 40 2.26 -6.31 24.77
C ARG A 40 1.92 -7.73 25.22
N LYS A 41 0.81 -8.30 24.73
CA LYS A 41 0.42 -9.70 25.01
C LYS A 41 1.45 -10.70 24.50
N GLY A 42 2.07 -10.42 23.35
CA GLY A 42 3.13 -11.24 22.77
C GLY A 42 4.52 -11.01 23.35
N GLY A 43 4.68 -10.19 24.40
CA GLY A 43 6.00 -9.87 24.98
C GLY A 43 6.94 -9.11 24.05
N ARG A 44 6.40 -8.45 23.01
CA ARG A 44 7.17 -7.67 22.03
C ARG A 44 7.31 -6.22 22.50
N PRO A 45 8.37 -5.50 22.08
CA PRO A 45 8.51 -4.09 22.36
C PRO A 45 7.30 -3.30 21.84
N TYR A 46 6.81 -2.36 22.65
CA TYR A 46 5.66 -1.51 22.36
C TYR A 46 5.90 -0.09 22.90
N GLY A 47 5.15 0.89 22.42
CA GLY A 47 5.34 2.29 22.82
C GLY A 47 6.73 2.80 22.46
N GLU A 48 7.39 3.50 23.40
CA GLU A 48 8.74 4.06 23.21
C GLU A 48 9.82 2.99 23.01
N ALA A 49 9.60 1.77 23.48
CA ALA A 49 10.51 0.66 23.26
C ALA A 49 10.40 0.06 21.85
N TYR A 50 9.35 0.40 21.09
CA TYR A 50 9.18 -0.06 19.71
C TYR A 50 9.88 0.88 18.72
N LEU A 51 10.90 0.37 18.05
CA LEU A 51 11.62 1.10 17.00
C LEU A 51 11.43 0.40 15.65
N PRO A 52 10.79 1.06 14.65
CA PRO A 52 10.72 0.55 13.29
C PRO A 52 12.12 0.35 12.70
N PHE A 53 12.32 -0.72 11.93
CA PHE A 53 13.60 -1.04 11.28
C PHE A 53 14.77 -1.06 12.27
N ALA A 54 14.58 -1.68 13.44
CA ALA A 54 15.62 -1.77 14.46
C ALA A 54 16.93 -2.38 13.91
N GLU A 55 16.78 -3.28 12.93
CA GLU A 55 17.83 -4.01 12.23
C GLU A 55 18.54 -3.17 11.14
N MET A 56 17.96 -2.04 10.73
CA MET A 56 18.51 -1.14 9.70
C MET A 56 18.53 0.32 10.22
N PRO A 57 19.54 0.69 11.03
CA PRO A 57 19.62 1.98 11.71
C PRO A 57 19.49 3.20 10.79
N GLU A 58 20.04 3.13 9.58
CA GLU A 58 20.04 4.21 8.60
C GLU A 58 18.62 4.52 8.12
N LEU A 59 17.85 3.47 7.81
CA LEU A 59 16.46 3.60 7.39
C LEU A 59 15.57 4.05 8.56
N ARG A 60 15.78 3.48 9.75
CA ARG A 60 15.09 3.91 10.97
C ARG A 60 15.28 5.40 11.22
N ASN A 61 16.52 5.86 11.23
CA ASN A 61 16.84 7.25 11.52
C ASN A 61 16.21 8.17 10.47
N THR A 62 16.28 7.81 9.19
CA THR A 62 15.66 8.60 8.10
C THR A 62 14.15 8.75 8.30
N ILE A 63 13.46 7.70 8.74
CA ILE A 63 12.00 7.75 8.96
C ILE A 63 11.65 8.54 10.22
N LEU A 64 12.44 8.41 11.29
CA LEU A 64 12.20 9.14 12.54
C LEU A 64 12.57 10.62 12.45
N THR A 65 13.61 10.98 11.69
CA THR A 65 14.11 12.37 11.58
C THR A 65 13.62 13.08 10.31
N GLY A 66 13.10 12.34 9.32
CA GLY A 66 12.69 12.87 8.03
C GLY A 66 13.85 13.23 7.09
N HIS A 67 15.11 12.98 7.48
CA HIS A 67 16.28 13.37 6.71
C HIS A 67 17.26 12.21 6.50
N PRO A 68 17.58 11.85 5.24
CA PRO A 68 18.58 10.83 4.96
C PRO A 68 19.95 11.36 5.36
N GLY A 69 20.57 10.75 6.37
CA GLY A 69 21.99 11.01 6.72
C GLY A 69 22.26 11.74 8.04
N HIS A 70 21.23 12.20 8.78
CA HIS A 70 21.46 12.75 10.12
C HIS A 70 21.42 11.65 11.18
N SER A 71 22.58 11.08 11.47
CA SER A 71 22.78 10.27 12.68
C SER A 71 22.76 11.22 13.87
N SER A 72 21.60 11.41 14.50
CA SER A 72 21.48 12.23 15.71
C SER A 72 20.32 11.69 16.54
N ALA A 73 20.56 11.50 17.84
CA ALA A 73 19.68 10.89 18.82
C ALA A 73 18.19 11.29 18.69
N PRO A 74 17.25 10.37 19.04
CA PRO A 74 15.82 10.61 18.87
C PRO A 74 15.38 11.84 19.67
N GLN A 75 14.97 12.89 18.97
CA GLN A 75 14.26 14.03 19.53
C GLN A 75 12.75 13.71 19.47
N ALA A 76 12.05 13.92 20.58
CA ALA A 76 10.62 13.64 20.73
C ALA A 76 9.78 14.43 19.70
N PRO A 77 8.65 13.89 19.21
CA PRO A 77 7.91 14.51 18.11
C PRO A 77 7.13 15.72 18.62
N LEU A 78 7.53 16.91 18.16
CA LEU A 78 6.78 18.15 18.34
C LEU A 78 6.08 18.51 17.02
N GLY A 79 4.74 18.52 17.04
CA GLY A 79 3.92 19.38 16.17
C GLY A 79 3.32 18.76 14.91
N GLU A 80 1.99 18.65 14.92
CA GLU A 80 1.02 18.62 13.81
C GLU A 80 1.51 18.41 12.37
N LEU A 81 1.08 17.29 11.78
CA LEU A 81 1.08 17.10 10.33
C LEU A 81 0.02 18.03 9.68
N PRO A 82 0.36 18.82 8.64
CA PRO A 82 -0.62 19.61 7.91
C PRO A 82 -1.61 18.69 7.18
N ALA A 83 -2.89 19.09 7.18
CA ALA A 83 -3.97 18.33 6.55
C ALA A 83 -3.70 18.09 5.05
N PRO A 84 -4.04 16.90 4.51
CA PRO A 84 -3.85 16.60 3.10
C PRO A 84 -4.73 17.51 2.23
N SER A 85 -4.09 18.24 1.32
CA SER A 85 -4.78 19.04 0.29
C SER A 85 -5.54 18.11 -0.67
N SER A 86 -6.86 18.33 -0.81
CA SER A 86 -7.79 17.48 -1.60
C SER A 86 -7.59 17.53 -3.12
N ARG A 87 -6.42 17.95 -3.63
CA ARG A 87 -6.17 18.04 -5.07
C ARG A 87 -5.67 16.71 -5.61
N ALA A 88 -6.59 15.76 -5.78
CA ALA A 88 -6.35 14.53 -6.53
C ALA A 88 -5.90 14.90 -7.97
N LEU A 89 -4.73 14.43 -8.38
CA LEU A 89 -4.31 14.48 -9.78
C LEU A 89 -5.21 13.53 -10.59
N PRO A 90 -5.65 13.93 -11.80
CA PRO A 90 -6.49 13.08 -12.62
C PRO A 90 -5.72 11.80 -13.00
N PHE A 91 -6.30 10.64 -12.68
CA PHE A 91 -5.80 9.34 -13.11
C PHE A 91 -5.71 9.31 -14.65
N PRO A 92 -4.63 8.78 -15.24
CA PRO A 92 -4.56 8.58 -16.68
C PRO A 92 -5.62 7.55 -17.10
N SER A 93 -6.43 7.91 -18.12
CA SER A 93 -7.51 7.09 -18.66
C SER A 93 -7.02 5.69 -19.07
N PRO A 94 -7.75 4.61 -18.75
CA PRO A 94 -7.42 3.28 -19.24
C PRO A 94 -7.63 3.24 -20.75
N GLY A 95 -6.54 3.06 -21.51
CA GLY A 95 -6.60 2.86 -22.95
C GLY A 95 -7.47 1.65 -23.30
N LEU A 96 -8.36 1.83 -24.28
CA LEU A 96 -9.16 0.76 -24.88
C LEU A 96 -8.24 -0.40 -25.28
N ARG A 97 -8.40 -1.56 -24.65
CA ARG A 97 -7.75 -2.80 -25.10
C ARG A 97 -8.70 -3.47 -26.10
N SER A 98 -8.33 -3.48 -27.38
CA SER A 98 -9.08 -4.21 -28.42
C SER A 98 -9.04 -5.72 -28.14
N PRO A 99 -10.15 -6.47 -28.33
CA PRO A 99 -10.15 -7.91 -28.11
C PRO A 99 -9.32 -8.63 -29.17
N ALA A 100 -8.48 -9.57 -28.71
CA ALA A 100 -7.70 -10.46 -29.55
C ALA A 100 -8.62 -11.39 -30.36
N LYS A 101 -8.42 -11.45 -31.69
CA LYS A 101 -9.08 -12.42 -32.56
C LYS A 101 -8.53 -13.82 -32.24
N GLN A 102 -9.34 -14.72 -31.69
CA GLN A 102 -9.05 -16.15 -31.69
C GLN A 102 -9.29 -16.70 -33.11
N SER A 103 -8.20 -17.13 -33.75
CA SER A 103 -8.25 -17.85 -35.03
C SER A 103 -8.57 -19.31 -34.75
N GLY A 104 -9.84 -19.68 -34.91
CA GLY A 104 -10.27 -21.08 -34.95
C GLY A 104 -9.89 -21.69 -36.31
N LYS A 105 -8.88 -22.56 -36.33
CA LYS A 105 -8.68 -23.50 -37.45
C LYS A 105 -9.72 -24.61 -37.34
N LYS A 106 -10.47 -24.79 -38.44
CA LYS A 106 -11.49 -25.83 -38.63
C LYS A 106 -10.83 -27.22 -38.75
N ALA A 107 -11.69 -28.20 -38.50
CA ALA A 107 -11.60 -29.65 -38.71
C ALA A 107 -10.58 -30.13 -39.76
#